data_AF-A0A2D7S2A0-F1
#
_entry.id   AF-A0A2D7S2A0-F1
#
_cell.length_a   1.000
_cell.length_b   1.000
_cell.length_c   1.000
_cell.angle_alpha   90.00
_cell.angle_beta   90.00
_cell.angle_gamma   90.00
#
_symmetry.space_group_name_H-M   'P 1'
#
loop_
_entity.id
_entity.type
_entity.pdbx_description
1 polymer ?
#
loop_
_entity_poly.entity_id
_entity_poly.type
_entity_poly.pdbx_seq_one_letter_code
_entity_poly.pdbx_strand_id
1 'polypeptide(L)' 'MSAVLRTYTTVNSSTEMVVVMSAVSHVIDNKPISEDSSAQASSCWVHFHSGKSVHVRASFDDVMDDLEEYHKTHGQ' A
#
# COMPACT_ATOMS: atom_id res chain seq x y z
N MET A 1 10.01 -19.55 0.90
CA MET A 1 8.86 -18.67 1.12
C MET A 1 8.44 -18.13 -0.22
N SER A 2 7.20 -18.39 -0.66
CA SER A 2 6.66 -17.78 -1.87
C SER A 2 6.43 -16.29 -1.59
N ALA A 3 6.93 -15.42 -2.47
CA ALA A 3 6.69 -13.98 -2.34
C ALA A 3 5.28 -13.69 -2.89
N VAL A 4 4.36 -13.23 -2.04
CA VAL A 4 3.10 -12.69 -2.53
C VAL A 4 3.36 -11.30 -3.10
N LEU A 5 2.97 -11.12 -4.36
CA LEU A 5 3.17 -9.91 -5.12
C LEU A 5 1.83 -9.23 -5.34
N ARG A 6 1.76 -7.92 -5.07
CA ARG A 6 0.63 -7.07 -5.48
C ARG A 6 1.13 -5.98 -6.41
N THR A 7 0.28 -5.60 -7.36
CA THR A 7 0.58 -4.50 -8.29
C THR A 7 -0.26 -3.29 -7.90
N TYR A 8 0.39 -2.16 -7.73
CA TYR A 8 -0.29 -0.88 -7.48
C TYR A 8 0.19 0.19 -8.46
N THR A 9 -0.62 1.21 -8.69
CA THR A 9 -0.21 2.38 -9.48
C THR A 9 0.36 3.45 -8.56
N THR A 10 1.53 3.98 -8.87
CA THR A 10 2.15 5.06 -8.11
C THR A 10 1.43 6.40 -8.33
N VAL A 11 1.38 7.25 -7.31
CA VAL A 11 0.77 8.58 -7.42
C VAL A 11 1.61 9.52 -8.28
N ASN A 12 2.93 9.53 -8.07
CA ASN A 12 3.86 10.50 -8.64
C ASN A 12 4.11 10.31 -10.14
N SER A 13 4.21 9.07 -10.61
CA SER A 13 4.56 8.76 -12.01
C SER A 13 3.46 8.04 -12.76
N SER A 14 2.31 7.76 -12.12
CA SER A 14 1.21 6.96 -12.69
C SER A 14 1.69 5.63 -13.28
N THR A 15 2.70 5.03 -12.65
CA THR A 15 3.35 3.81 -13.15
C THR A 15 2.92 2.63 -12.30
N GLU A 16 2.69 1.49 -12.93
CA GLU A 16 2.49 0.25 -12.19
C GLU A 16 3.80 -0.19 -11.52
N MET A 17 3.70 -0.58 -10.25
CA MET A 17 4.80 -1.13 -9.49
C MET A 17 4.37 -2.41 -8.80
N VAL A 18 5.32 -3.34 -8.69
CA VAL A 18 5.13 -4.57 -7.92
C VAL A 18 5.63 -4.34 -6.49
N VAL A 19 4.76 -4.56 -5.53
CA VAL A 19 5.06 -4.56 -4.10
C VAL A 19 5.14 -6.01 -3.64
N VAL A 20 6.29 -6.35 -3.04
CA VAL A 20 6.50 -7.64 -2.38
C VAL A 20 5.93 -7.53 -0.97
N MET A 21 4.82 -8.22 -0.68
CA MET A 21 4.09 -8.09 0.60
C MET A 21 5.00 -8.39 1.81
N SER A 22 5.89 -9.37 1.69
CA SER A 22 6.84 -9.73 2.74
C SER A 22 7.87 -8.66 3.07
N ALA A 23 8.05 -7.65 2.22
CA ALA A 23 8.99 -6.55 2.44
C ALA A 23 8.32 -5.32 3.08
N VAL A 24 6.99 -5.31 3.18
CA VAL A 24 6.22 -4.20 3.73
C VAL A 24 6.35 -4.21 5.25
N SER A 25 6.71 -3.04 5.81
CA SER A 25 6.78 -2.84 7.25
C SER A 25 5.46 -2.32 7.82
N HIS A 26 4.87 -1.31 7.17
CA HIS A 26 3.60 -0.71 7.58
C HIS A 26 3.02 0.13 6.43
N VAL A 27 1.73 0.41 6.51
CA VAL A 27 1.02 1.31 5.59
C VAL A 27 0.60 2.55 6.37
N ILE A 28 0.65 3.72 5.71
CA ILE A 28 0.23 5.00 6.29
C ILE A 28 -0.90 5.55 5.43
N ASP A 29 -2.04 5.81 6.08
CA ASP A 29 -3.20 6.39 5.43
C ASP A 29 -2.94 7.85 5.02
N ASN A 30 -3.30 8.21 3.79
CA ASN A 30 -3.20 9.57 3.28
C ASN A 30 -4.55 10.29 3.45
N LYS A 31 -4.94 10.54 4.70
CA LYS A 31 -6.19 11.25 5.01
C LYS A 31 -6.09 12.74 4.65
N PRO A 32 -7.10 13.33 4.02
CA PRO A 32 -7.14 14.77 3.81
C PRO A 32 -7.24 15.51 5.16
N ILE A 33 -6.54 16.64 5.27
CA ILE A 33 -6.54 17.49 6.47
C ILE A 33 -7.88 18.24 6.64
N SER A 34 -8.68 18.35 5.57
CA SER A 34 -10.01 18.98 5.58
C SER A 34 -11.08 18.06 5.01
N GLU A 35 -12.24 17.99 5.69
CA GLU A 35 -13.42 17.20 5.31
C GLU A 35 -14.00 17.57 3.92
N ASP A 36 -13.62 18.74 3.37
CA ASP A 36 -14.12 19.27 2.09
C ASP A 36 -13.46 18.68 0.83
N SER A 37 -12.78 17.53 0.95
CA SER A 37 -12.07 16.89 -0.16
C SER A 37 -12.93 15.84 -0.85
N SER A 38 -14.06 16.26 -1.41
CA SER A 38 -15.06 15.42 -2.12
C SER A 38 -14.55 14.70 -3.39
N ALA A 39 -13.25 14.78 -3.70
CA ALA A 39 -12.67 14.22 -4.93
C ALA A 39 -11.22 13.72 -4.82
N GLN A 40 -10.64 13.58 -3.62
CA GLN A 40 -9.32 12.95 -3.53
C GLN A 40 -9.45 11.43 -3.66
N ALA A 41 -8.91 10.89 -4.78
CA ALA A 41 -8.72 9.47 -4.94
C ALA A 41 -7.99 8.91 -3.71
N SER A 42 -8.58 7.89 -3.09
CA SER A 42 -7.99 7.21 -1.94
C SER A 42 -6.58 6.72 -2.32
N SER A 43 -5.60 7.18 -1.56
CA SER A 43 -4.19 6.85 -1.75
C SER A 43 -3.57 6.56 -0.40
N CYS A 44 -2.46 5.84 -0.38
CA CYS A 44 -1.75 5.56 0.86
C CYS A 44 -0.26 5.39 0.60
N TRP A 45 0.53 5.44 1.68
CA TRP A 45 1.96 5.20 1.61
C TRP A 45 2.28 3.78 2.08
N VAL A 46 3.05 3.04 1.28
CA VAL A 46 3.61 1.75 1.65
C VAL A 46 5.05 1.96 2.09
N HIS A 47 5.37 1.65 3.34
CA HIS A 47 6.71 1.73 3.89
C HIS A 47 7.33 0.33 3.99
N PHE A 48 8.56 0.18 3.51
CA PHE A 48 9.29 -1.09 3.47
C PHE A 48 10.29 -1.20 4.62
N HIS A 49 10.62 -2.43 5.04
CA HIS A 49 11.70 -2.67 6.01
C HIS A 49 13.08 -2.17 5.55
N SER A 50 13.26 -1.92 4.25
CA SER A 50 14.47 -1.31 3.70
C SER A 50 14.59 0.20 3.98
N GLY A 51 13.57 0.82 4.60
CA GLY A 51 13.49 2.27 4.84
C GLY A 51 13.00 3.07 3.63
N LYS A 52 12.66 2.41 2.51
CA LYS A 52 12.05 3.06 1.35
C LYS A 52 10.54 3.20 1.55
N SER A 53 9.94 4.21 0.92
CA SER A 53 8.49 4.40 0.87
C SER A 53 8.03 4.60 -0.56
N VAL A 54 6.77 4.25 -0.82
CA VAL A 54 6.11 4.58 -2.09
C VAL A 54 4.68 5.03 -1.85
N HIS A 55 4.22 6.01 -2.63
CA HIS A 55 2.86 6.52 -2.60
C HIS A 55 2.05 5.86 -3.72
N VAL A 56 0.98 5.15 -3.36
CA VAL A 56 0.15 4.39 -4.29
C VAL A 56 -1.27 4.92 -4.36
N ARG A 57 -1.91 4.77 -5.53
CA ARG A 57 -3.33 5.06 -5.80
C ARG A 57 -4.20 3.86 -5.42
N ALA A 58 -4.12 3.48 -4.15
CA ALA A 58 -4.96 2.46 -3.54
C ALA A 58 -5.41 2.98 -2.17
N SER A 59 -6.59 2.57 -1.71
CA SER A 59 -7.03 2.95 -0.38
C SER A 59 -6.19 2.27 0.70
N PHE A 60 -6.14 2.87 1.88
CA PHE A 60 -5.48 2.25 3.03
C PHE A 60 -6.07 0.86 3.32
N ASP A 61 -7.40 0.74 3.29
CA ASP A 61 -8.12 -0.49 3.59
C ASP A 61 -7.78 -1.60 2.57
N ASP A 62 -7.76 -1.29 1.27
CA ASP A 62 -7.42 -2.28 0.23
C ASP A 62 -6.00 -2.85 0.43
N VAL A 63 -5.03 -1.98 0.75
CA VAL A 63 -3.64 -2.41 0.97
C VAL A 63 -3.49 -3.16 2.28
N MET A 64 -4.26 -2.80 3.31
CA MET A 64 -4.29 -3.53 4.58
C MET A 64 -4.92 -4.91 4.42
N ASP A 65 -6.01 -5.04 3.67
CA ASP A 65 -6.64 -6.32 3.35
C ASP A 65 -5.67 -7.25 2.62
N ASP A 66 -4.93 -6.72 1.64
CA ASP A 66 -3.88 -7.47 0.93
C ASP A 66 -2.77 -7.97 1.88
N LEU A 67 -2.36 -7.15 2.85
CA LEU A 67 -1.35 -7.52 3.85
C LEU A 67 -1.88 -8.52 4.86
N GLU A 68 -3.11 -8.35 5.33
CA GLU A 68 -3.75 -9.31 6.22
C GLU A 68 -3.91 -10.68 5.55
N GLU A 69 -4.32 -10.71 4.28
CA GLU A 69 -4.41 -11.95 3.50
C GLU A 69 -3.02 -12.62 3.41
N TYR A 70 -1.97 -11.84 3.14
CA TYR A 70 -0.59 -12.35 3.15
C TYR A 70 -0.22 -12.95 4.52
N HIS A 71 -0.46 -12.24 5.63
CA HIS A 71 -0.15 -12.74 6.97
C HIS A 71 -0.97 -13.97 7.36
N LYS A 72 -2.25 -14.05 6.98
CA LYS A 72 -3.10 -15.22 7.23
C LYS A 72 -2.61 -16.46 6.48
N THR A 73 -2.09 -16.28 5.27
CA THR A 73 -1.67 -17.38 4.39
C THR A 73 -0.20 -17.80 4.57
N HIS A 74 0.67 -16.91 5.08
CA HIS A 74 2.12 -17.12 5.16
C HIS A 74 2.72 -16.89 6.56
N GLY A 75 1.90 -16.52 7.55
CA GLY A 75 2.34 -16.22 8.92
C GLY A 75 2.52 -17.45 9.85
N GLN A 76 2.84 -18.62 9.30
CA GLN A 76 3.21 -19.82 10.09
C GLN A 76 4.73 -20.02 10.12
#